data_AF-A0A0T9LYP7-F1
#
_entry.id   AF-A0A0T9LYP7-F1
#
_cell.length_a   1.000
_cell.length_b   1.000
_cell.length_c   1.000
_cell.angle_alpha   90.00
_cell.angle_beta   90.00
_cell.angle_gamma   90.00
#
_symmetry.space_group_name_H-M   'P 1'
#
loop_
_entity.id
_entity.type
_entity.pdbx_description
1 polymer ?
#
loop_
_entity_poly.entity_id
_entity_poly.type
_entity_poly.pdbx_seq_one_letter_code
_entity_poly.pdbx_strand_id
1 'polypeptide(L)'
;MDIIKKILIDDIARINQKEKRDGRLKFNSDFVYKHPYLCLAMLVSYFLVLVLMYLTPYFGTGYMIAFTAFFALMSAVLMMEIKPVFKFEDIGILDLRVCYNGEWFFSRALSAQAIDEILNNKNISDDFKLRFKHIINNKGEIDFYDVYDLAYLQKKSAQFNESNVISSLASSSVIGQ
;
A
#
# COMPACT_ATOMS: atom_id res chain seq x y z
N MET A 1 9.07 18.95 14.73
CA MET A 1 8.65 17.93 13.75
C MET A 1 9.15 18.39 12.39
N ASP A 2 9.73 17.50 11.59
CA ASP A 2 10.13 17.83 10.22
C ASP A 2 8.90 18.28 9.42
N ILE A 3 9.04 19.35 8.65
CA ILE A 3 7.97 19.97 7.88
C ILE A 3 7.48 19.01 6.80
N ILE A 4 8.39 18.25 6.17
CA ILE A 4 8.01 17.24 5.17
C ILE A 4 7.14 16.16 5.82
N LYS A 5 7.55 15.65 7.00
CA LYS A 5 6.77 14.69 7.76
C LYS A 5 5.37 15.22 8.09
N LYS A 6 5.26 16.50 8.48
CA LYS A 6 3.97 17.13 8.77
C LYS A 6 3.06 17.14 7.55
N ILE A 7 3.56 17.60 6.40
CA ILE A 7 2.78 17.66 5.15
C ILE A 7 2.28 16.27 4.75
N LEU A 8 3.14 15.25 4.84
CA LEU A 8 2.75 13.87 4.52
C LEU A 8 1.69 13.33 5.49
N ILE A 9 1.81 13.59 6.79
CA ILE A 9 0.80 13.21 7.79
C ILE A 9 -0.55 13.90 7.51
N ASP A 10 -0.52 15.19 7.20
CA ASP A 10 -1.74 15.97 6.93
C ASP A 10 -2.44 15.48 5.65
N ASP A 11 -1.68 15.11 4.61
CA ASP A 11 -2.25 14.53 3.39
C ASP A 11 -2.80 13.11 3.62
N ILE A 12 -2.08 12.27 4.37
CA ILE A 12 -2.55 10.94 4.78
C ILE A 12 -3.86 11.06 5.58
N ALA A 13 -3.93 11.99 6.54
CA ALA A 13 -5.12 12.21 7.35
C ALA A 13 -6.34 12.59 6.49
N ARG A 14 -6.12 13.45 5.49
CA ARG A 14 -7.15 13.83 4.52
C ARG A 14 -7.61 12.67 3.67
N ILE A 15 -6.69 11.83 3.17
CA ILE A 15 -7.03 10.63 2.41
C ILE A 15 -7.84 9.66 3.27
N ASN A 16 -7.39 9.40 4.50
CA ASN A 16 -8.10 8.53 5.45
C ASN A 16 -9.53 9.03 5.71
N GLN A 17 -9.72 10.33 5.88
CA GLN A 17 -11.04 10.93 6.09
C GLN A 17 -11.91 10.85 4.83
N LYS A 18 -11.37 11.21 3.67
CA LYS A 18 -12.08 11.21 2.38
C LYS A 18 -12.54 9.82 1.99
N GLU A 19 -11.70 8.81 2.19
CA GLU A 19 -11.99 7.40 1.85
C GLU A 19 -12.66 6.63 2.99
N LYS A 20 -12.89 7.27 4.15
CA LYS A 20 -13.45 6.65 5.35
C LYS A 20 -12.72 5.36 5.75
N ARG A 21 -11.38 5.41 5.72
CA ARG A 21 -10.51 4.29 6.09
C ARG A 21 -10.56 4.13 7.60
N ASP A 22 -11.18 3.06 8.06
CA ASP A 22 -11.39 2.76 9.48
C ASP A 22 -10.68 1.47 9.92
N GLY A 23 -10.02 0.76 8.98
CA GLY A 23 -9.32 -0.49 9.25
C GLY A 23 -10.24 -1.65 9.64
N ARG A 24 -11.56 -1.49 9.52
CA ARG A 24 -12.53 -2.51 9.91
C ARG A 24 -12.87 -3.41 8.72
N LEU A 25 -13.15 -4.66 9.04
CA LEU A 25 -13.74 -5.61 8.11
C LEU A 25 -15.15 -5.15 7.76
N LYS A 26 -15.40 -4.87 6.50
CA LYS A 26 -16.72 -4.49 5.99
C LYS A 26 -17.18 -5.55 5.01
N PHE A 27 -18.46 -5.89 5.08
CA PHE A 27 -19.08 -6.68 4.05
C PHE A 27 -19.43 -5.72 2.91
N ASN A 28 -18.71 -5.81 1.80
CA ASN A 28 -18.94 -4.98 0.64
C ASN A 28 -19.35 -5.85 -0.55
N SER A 29 -20.56 -5.62 -1.05
CA SER A 29 -21.08 -6.30 -2.23
C SER A 29 -20.52 -5.72 -3.53
N ASP A 30 -19.65 -4.70 -3.47
CA ASP A 30 -18.97 -4.12 -4.64
C ASP A 30 -18.26 -5.17 -5.49
N PHE A 31 -17.76 -6.27 -4.91
CA PHE A 31 -17.15 -7.36 -5.68
C PHE A 31 -18.11 -7.93 -6.74
N VAL A 32 -19.39 -8.12 -6.39
CA VAL A 32 -20.40 -8.68 -7.30
C VAL A 32 -20.73 -7.70 -8.42
N TYR A 33 -20.81 -6.40 -8.10
CA TYR A 33 -21.13 -5.37 -9.08
C TYR A 33 -19.97 -5.02 -9.99
N LYS A 34 -18.74 -5.00 -9.46
CA LYS A 34 -17.52 -4.62 -10.19
C LYS A 34 -16.98 -5.76 -11.05
N HIS A 35 -17.18 -7.01 -10.62
CA HIS A 35 -16.71 -8.20 -11.33
C HIS A 35 -17.85 -9.21 -11.62
N PRO A 36 -18.89 -8.81 -12.35
CA PRO A 36 -20.09 -9.64 -12.54
C PRO A 36 -19.78 -10.93 -13.31
N TYR A 37 -18.89 -10.88 -14.31
CA TYR A 37 -18.49 -12.06 -15.08
C TYR A 37 -17.72 -13.08 -14.25
N LEU A 38 -16.88 -12.62 -13.32
CA LEU A 38 -16.15 -13.50 -12.41
C LEU A 38 -17.12 -14.20 -11.45
N CYS A 39 -18.09 -13.45 -10.91
CA CYS A 39 -19.14 -14.01 -10.07
C CYS A 39 -20.01 -15.03 -10.83
N LEU A 40 -20.40 -14.72 -12.09
CA LEU A 40 -21.12 -15.64 -12.95
C LEU A 40 -20.33 -16.94 -13.20
N ALA A 41 -19.03 -16.82 -13.52
CA ALA A 41 -18.17 -17.97 -13.75
C ALA A 41 -18.05 -18.87 -12.51
N MET A 42 -17.94 -18.27 -11.32
CA MET A 42 -17.97 -19.00 -10.04
C MET A 42 -19.28 -19.76 -9.83
N LEU A 43 -20.42 -19.15 -10.12
CA LEU A 43 -21.72 -19.81 -9.97
C LEU A 43 -21.93 -20.95 -10.96
N VAL A 44 -21.56 -20.74 -12.24
CA VAL A 44 -21.66 -21.76 -13.28
C VAL A 44 -20.75 -22.94 -12.96
N SER A 45 -19.50 -22.68 -12.56
CA SER A 45 -18.57 -23.75 -12.16
C SER A 45 -19.04 -24.50 -10.92
N TYR A 46 -19.53 -23.81 -9.89
CA TYR A 46 -20.13 -24.43 -8.71
C TYR A 46 -21.29 -25.36 -9.09
N PHE A 47 -22.21 -24.90 -9.95
CA PHE A 47 -23.34 -25.71 -10.39
C PHE A 47 -22.90 -26.96 -11.16
N LEU A 48 -21.93 -26.83 -12.08
CA LEU A 48 -21.39 -27.97 -12.82
C LEU A 48 -20.77 -29.01 -11.89
N VAL A 49 -19.99 -28.58 -10.89
CA VAL A 49 -19.40 -29.49 -9.89
C VAL A 49 -20.48 -30.17 -9.05
N LEU A 50 -21.53 -29.44 -8.66
CA LEU A 50 -22.63 -29.99 -7.88
C LEU A 50 -23.41 -31.06 -8.68
N VAL A 51 -23.64 -30.83 -9.97
CA VAL A 51 -24.24 -31.84 -10.87
C VAL A 51 -23.36 -33.08 -10.97
N LEU A 52 -22.04 -32.91 -11.14
CA LEU A 52 -21.10 -34.03 -11.21
C LEU A 52 -21.11 -34.85 -9.92
N MET A 53 -21.04 -34.19 -8.76
CA MET A 53 -21.10 -34.87 -7.48
C MET A 53 -22.42 -35.65 -7.30
N TYR A 54 -23.53 -35.17 -7.86
CA TYR A 54 -24.85 -35.80 -7.73
C TYR A 54 -24.96 -37.06 -8.59
N LEU A 55 -24.36 -37.02 -9.80
CA LEU A 55 -24.35 -38.14 -10.72
C LEU A 55 -23.40 -39.26 -10.28
N THR A 56 -22.38 -38.93 -9.48
CA THR A 56 -21.41 -39.92 -9.00
C THR A 56 -21.89 -40.63 -7.72
N PRO A 57 -21.84 -41.96 -7.66
CA PRO A 57 -22.33 -42.74 -6.51
C PRO A 57 -21.45 -42.63 -5.25
N TYR A 58 -20.26 -42.00 -5.34
CA TYR A 58 -19.32 -41.89 -4.23
C TYR A 58 -19.61 -40.71 -3.28
N PHE A 59 -20.22 -39.63 -3.78
CA PHE A 59 -20.48 -38.43 -2.98
C PHE A 59 -21.89 -38.46 -2.40
N GLY A 60 -21.99 -38.75 -1.11
CA GLY A 60 -23.25 -38.64 -0.37
C GLY A 60 -23.67 -37.19 -0.08
N THR A 61 -24.89 -37.00 0.43
CA THR A 61 -25.47 -35.69 0.78
C THR A 61 -24.59 -34.85 1.72
N GLY A 62 -23.84 -35.49 2.62
CA GLY A 62 -22.93 -34.78 3.52
C GLY A 62 -21.82 -34.01 2.79
N TYR A 63 -21.24 -34.61 1.74
CA TYR A 63 -20.20 -33.97 0.94
C TYR A 63 -20.75 -32.77 0.15
N MET A 64 -21.99 -32.87 -0.34
CA MET A 64 -22.68 -31.76 -0.99
C MET A 64 -22.83 -30.57 -0.06
N ILE A 65 -23.36 -30.82 1.14
CA ILE A 65 -23.54 -29.77 2.15
C ILE A 65 -22.20 -29.15 2.51
N ALA A 66 -21.16 -29.95 2.73
CA ALA A 66 -19.82 -29.46 3.04
C ALA A 66 -19.23 -28.63 1.91
N PHE A 67 -19.37 -29.07 0.66
CA PHE A 67 -18.89 -28.33 -0.52
C PHE A 67 -19.64 -27.01 -0.70
N THR A 68 -20.97 -27.02 -0.60
CA THR A 68 -21.79 -25.80 -0.66
C THR A 68 -21.44 -24.83 0.47
N ALA A 69 -21.25 -25.32 1.69
CA ALA A 69 -20.85 -24.51 2.83
C ALA A 69 -19.46 -23.89 2.62
N PHE A 70 -18.50 -24.66 2.11
CA PHE A 70 -17.17 -24.18 1.78
C PHE A 70 -17.20 -23.12 0.67
N PHE A 71 -17.95 -23.36 -0.40
CA PHE A 71 -18.13 -22.38 -1.47
C PHE A 71 -18.76 -21.08 -0.96
N ALA A 72 -19.79 -21.17 -0.13
CA ALA A 72 -20.43 -20.02 0.48
C ALA A 72 -19.46 -19.25 1.40
N LEU A 73 -18.64 -19.96 2.19
CA LEU A 73 -17.62 -19.36 3.04
C LEU A 73 -16.58 -18.61 2.20
N MET A 74 -16.02 -19.25 1.17
CA MET A 74 -15.01 -18.60 0.31
C MET A 74 -15.59 -17.41 -0.45
N SER A 75 -16.84 -17.52 -0.93
CA SER A 75 -17.55 -16.41 -1.54
C SER A 75 -17.78 -15.25 -0.57
N ALA A 76 -18.14 -15.55 0.69
CA ALA A 76 -18.29 -14.55 1.73
C ALA A 76 -16.97 -13.85 2.05
N VAL A 77 -15.84 -14.59 2.08
CA VAL A 77 -14.50 -14.01 2.26
C VAL A 77 -14.18 -13.04 1.12
N LEU A 78 -14.46 -13.38 -0.13
CA LEU A 78 -14.26 -12.47 -1.27
C LEU A 78 -15.11 -11.20 -1.20
N MET A 79 -16.27 -11.26 -0.55
CA MET A 79 -17.12 -10.10 -0.27
C MET A 79 -16.64 -9.27 0.94
N MET A 80 -15.67 -9.76 1.70
CA MET A 80 -15.08 -8.98 2.79
C MET A 80 -14.03 -8.03 2.22
N GLU A 81 -14.19 -6.75 2.52
CA GLU A 81 -13.26 -5.70 2.18
C GLU A 81 -12.66 -5.11 3.47
N ILE A 82 -11.34 -4.90 3.49
CA ILE A 82 -10.66 -4.22 4.60
C ILE A 82 -9.94 -2.99 4.06
N LYS A 83 -10.30 -1.80 4.55
CA LYS A 83 -9.62 -0.54 4.20
C LYS A 83 -8.70 -0.11 5.35
N PRO A 84 -7.44 -0.58 5.41
CA PRO A 84 -6.51 -0.24 6.48
C PRO A 84 -6.25 1.27 6.51
N VAL A 85 -6.16 1.82 7.72
CA VAL A 85 -5.85 3.23 7.94
C VAL A 85 -4.39 3.47 7.55
N PHE A 86 -4.15 4.46 6.70
CA PHE A 86 -2.78 4.82 6.32
C PHE A 86 -2.10 5.59 7.46
N LYS A 87 -0.82 5.31 7.69
CA LYS A 87 0.03 6.01 8.65
C LYS A 87 1.38 6.31 8.02
N PHE A 88 2.03 7.35 8.50
CA PHE A 88 3.34 7.74 8.01
C PHE A 88 4.40 6.65 8.29
N GLU A 89 4.29 5.97 9.43
CA GLU A 89 5.22 4.92 9.85
C GLU A 89 5.15 3.68 8.95
N ASP A 90 4.04 3.49 8.24
CA ASP A 90 3.80 2.35 7.36
C ASP A 90 4.28 2.62 5.91
N ILE A 91 4.85 3.80 5.62
CA ILE A 91 5.43 4.09 4.31
C ILE A 91 6.62 3.15 4.06
N GLY A 92 6.51 2.31 3.01
CA GLY A 92 7.54 1.34 2.64
C GLY A 92 7.49 -0.01 3.37
N ILE A 93 6.53 -0.22 4.29
CA ILE A 93 6.28 -1.52 4.91
C ILE A 93 5.19 -2.27 4.14
N LEU A 94 5.40 -3.56 3.90
CA LEU A 94 4.41 -4.43 3.26
C LEU A 94 3.29 -4.80 4.24
N ASP A 95 2.14 -4.13 4.16
CA ASP A 95 0.91 -4.57 4.86
C ASP A 95 0.11 -5.53 3.95
N LEU A 96 -0.02 -6.79 4.36
CA LEU A 96 -0.77 -7.82 3.64
C LEU A 96 -2.26 -7.46 3.46
N ARG A 97 -2.86 -6.66 4.34
CA ARG A 97 -4.26 -6.19 4.19
C ARG A 97 -4.43 -5.20 3.06
N VAL A 98 -3.40 -4.39 2.83
CA VAL A 98 -3.32 -3.44 1.71
C VAL A 98 -3.22 -4.25 0.40
N CYS A 99 -2.32 -5.24 0.38
CA CYS A 99 -2.15 -6.19 -0.74
C CYS A 99 -3.42 -7.01 -1.06
N TYR A 100 -4.17 -7.46 -0.04
CA TYR A 100 -5.42 -8.21 -0.21
C TYR A 100 -6.45 -7.47 -1.09
N ASN A 101 -6.54 -6.15 -0.93
CA ASN A 101 -7.45 -5.31 -1.73
C ASN A 101 -6.82 -4.79 -3.03
N GLY A 102 -5.53 -5.06 -3.29
CA GLY A 102 -4.80 -4.56 -4.47
C GLY A 102 -4.51 -3.06 -4.46
N GLU A 103 -4.85 -2.35 -3.38
CA GLU A 103 -4.40 -0.98 -3.15
C GLU A 103 -2.96 -1.07 -2.63
N TRP A 104 -2.00 -0.29 -3.16
CA TRP A 104 -0.64 -0.26 -2.63
C TRP A 104 -0.35 1.13 -2.08
N PHE A 105 -0.01 1.22 -0.79
CA PHE A 105 0.37 2.48 -0.17
C PHE A 105 1.64 3.07 -0.79
N PHE A 106 2.51 2.19 -1.31
CA PHE A 106 3.73 2.54 -2.03
C PHE A 106 3.47 3.38 -3.30
N SER A 107 2.46 3.01 -4.08
CA SER A 107 2.16 3.64 -5.37
C SER A 107 1.06 4.71 -5.28
N ARG A 108 0.88 5.28 -4.09
CA ARG A 108 -0.15 6.31 -3.89
C ARG A 108 0.45 7.67 -4.20
N ALA A 109 -0.08 8.31 -5.25
CA ALA A 109 0.29 9.67 -5.61
C ALA A 109 -0.06 10.65 -4.48
N LEU A 110 0.81 11.64 -4.25
CA LEU A 110 0.54 12.78 -3.40
C LEU A 110 -0.60 13.64 -3.97
N SER A 111 -1.37 14.27 -3.10
CA SER A 111 -2.34 15.26 -3.56
C SER A 111 -1.65 16.51 -4.14
N ALA A 112 -2.29 17.17 -5.10
CA ALA A 112 -1.80 18.44 -5.66
C ALA A 112 -1.54 19.50 -4.57
N GLN A 113 -2.36 19.50 -3.51
CA GLN A 113 -2.16 20.42 -2.39
C GLN A 113 -0.86 20.11 -1.62
N ALA A 114 -0.54 18.84 -1.37
CA ALA A 114 0.71 18.46 -0.70
C ALA A 114 1.94 18.79 -1.57
N ILE A 115 1.83 18.60 -2.89
CA ILE A 115 2.85 18.98 -3.87
C ILE A 115 3.11 20.51 -3.80
N ASP A 116 2.05 21.32 -3.88
CA ASP A 116 2.16 22.77 -3.82
C ASP A 116 2.70 23.27 -2.47
N GLU A 117 2.30 22.63 -1.38
CA GLU A 117 2.79 22.96 -0.04
C GLU A 117 4.29 22.68 0.09
N ILE A 118 4.78 21.55 -0.44
CA ILE A 118 6.22 21.22 -0.47
C ILE A 118 7.00 22.23 -1.32
N LEU A 119 6.51 22.56 -2.51
CA LEU A 119 7.22 23.46 -3.43
C LEU A 119 7.28 24.90 -2.92
N ASN A 120 6.22 25.39 -2.29
CA ASN A 120 6.12 26.77 -1.80
C ASN A 120 6.70 26.97 -0.39
N ASN A 121 7.00 25.90 0.35
CA ASN A 121 7.52 26.04 1.71
C ASN A 121 8.95 26.61 1.72
N LYS A 122 9.19 27.72 2.43
CA LYS A 122 10.52 28.34 2.53
C LYS A 122 11.53 27.53 3.36
N ASN A 123 11.05 26.63 4.21
CA ASN A 123 11.90 25.86 5.12
C ASN A 123 12.40 24.53 4.51
N ILE A 124 12.02 24.22 3.26
CA ILE A 124 12.49 23.04 2.53
C ILE A 124 13.60 23.48 1.58
N SER A 125 14.73 22.76 1.60
CA SER A 125 15.91 23.05 0.78
C SER A 125 15.59 23.08 -0.72
N ASP A 126 16.21 24.00 -1.45
CA ASP A 126 16.03 24.11 -2.90
C ASP A 126 16.55 22.89 -3.67
N ASP A 127 17.60 22.20 -3.17
CA ASP A 127 18.08 20.94 -3.76
C ASP A 127 17.00 19.85 -3.70
N PHE A 128 16.32 19.73 -2.56
CA PHE A 128 15.21 18.78 -2.39
C PHE A 128 14.09 19.09 -3.38
N LYS A 129 13.68 20.36 -3.51
CA LYS A 129 12.63 20.77 -4.45
C LYS A 129 13.02 20.51 -5.90
N LEU A 130 14.30 20.68 -6.25
CA LEU A 130 14.78 20.42 -7.60
C LEU A 130 14.69 18.93 -7.94
N ARG A 131 15.14 18.05 -7.04
CA ARG A 131 14.99 16.58 -7.18
C ARG A 131 13.52 16.16 -7.23
N PHE A 132 12.69 16.74 -6.36
CA PHE A 132 11.26 16.50 -6.32
C PHE A 132 10.57 16.85 -7.65
N LYS A 133 10.87 18.01 -8.24
CA LYS A 133 10.38 18.40 -9.58
C LYS A 133 10.89 17.46 -10.67
N HIS A 134 12.13 17.00 -10.58
CA HIS A 134 12.70 16.08 -11.55
C HIS A 134 11.95 14.75 -11.60
N ILE A 135 11.57 14.20 -10.44
CA ILE A 135 10.76 12.98 -10.34
C ILE A 135 9.39 13.19 -11.01
N ILE A 136 8.70 14.29 -10.68
CA ILE A 136 7.40 14.62 -11.28
C ILE A 136 7.51 14.74 -12.82
N ASN A 137 8.54 15.42 -13.33
CA ASN A 137 8.70 15.61 -14.77
C ASN A 137 8.97 14.32 -15.54
N ASN A 138 9.65 13.34 -14.91
CA ASN A 138 10.00 12.08 -15.57
C ASN A 138 8.89 11.03 -15.43
N LYS A 139 8.28 10.92 -14.26
CA LYS A 139 7.29 9.88 -13.92
C LYS A 139 5.85 10.34 -14.16
N GLY A 140 5.61 11.65 -14.19
CA GLY A 140 4.29 12.27 -14.31
C GLY A 140 3.60 12.51 -12.96
N GLU A 141 3.85 11.64 -11.97
CA GLU A 141 3.35 11.75 -10.61
C GLU A 141 4.44 11.44 -9.59
N ILE A 142 4.22 11.84 -8.34
CA ILE A 142 5.12 11.55 -7.22
C ILE A 142 4.36 10.86 -6.10
N ASP A 143 4.87 9.72 -5.65
CA ASP A 143 4.21 8.90 -4.64
C ASP A 143 4.71 9.22 -3.23
N PHE A 144 3.95 8.84 -2.21
CA PHE A 144 4.37 8.97 -0.80
C PHE A 144 5.73 8.33 -0.54
N TYR A 145 6.01 7.19 -1.20
CA TYR A 145 7.30 6.51 -1.06
C TYR A 145 8.46 7.32 -1.66
N ASP A 146 8.28 7.92 -2.84
CA ASP A 146 9.33 8.71 -3.49
C ASP A 146 9.76 9.90 -2.62
N VAL A 147 8.77 10.57 -1.99
CA VAL A 147 9.04 11.69 -1.07
C VAL A 147 9.72 11.20 0.21
N TYR A 148 9.28 10.06 0.76
CA TYR A 148 9.87 9.47 1.94
C TYR A 148 11.32 9.04 1.69
N ASP A 149 11.61 8.43 0.55
CA ASP A 149 12.96 8.04 0.14
C ASP A 149 13.88 9.26 0.03
N LEU A 150 13.42 10.28 -0.68
CA LEU A 150 14.16 11.52 -0.90
C LEU A 150 14.46 12.26 0.40
N ALA A 151 13.51 12.30 1.34
CA ALA A 151 13.64 13.05 2.58
C ALA A 151 14.41 12.30 3.68
N TYR A 152 14.24 10.97 3.79
CA TYR A 152 14.67 10.20 4.96
C TYR A 152 15.70 9.11 4.65
N LEU A 153 15.59 8.41 3.52
CA LEU A 153 16.51 7.30 3.19
C LEU A 153 17.81 7.82 2.59
N GLN A 154 17.75 8.74 1.62
CA GLN A 154 18.96 9.31 1.01
C GLN A 154 19.80 10.13 1.99
N LYS A 155 19.14 10.85 2.89
CA LYS A 155 19.80 11.60 3.97
C LYS A 155 20.51 10.66 4.96
N LYS A 156 19.91 9.51 5.28
CA LYS A 156 20.50 8.50 6.14
C LYS A 156 21.73 7.85 5.47
N SER A 157 21.69 7.56 4.17
CA SER A 157 22.86 7.04 3.45
C SER A 157 24.01 8.05 3.34
N ALA A 158 23.71 9.34 3.13
CA ALA A 158 24.73 10.39 3.08
C ALA A 158 25.41 10.57 4.46
N GLN A 159 24.62 10.60 5.53
CA GLN A 159 25.12 10.75 6.90
C GLN A 159 25.92 9.52 7.38
N PHE A 160 25.52 8.32 6.96
CA PHE A 160 26.25 7.08 7.24
C PHE A 160 27.60 7.03 6.48
N ASN A 161 27.62 7.50 5.23
CA ASN A 161 28.86 7.61 4.45
C ASN A 161 29.81 8.66 5.02
N GLU A 162 29.34 9.85 5.43
CA GLU A 162 30.21 10.85 6.08
C GLU A 162 30.78 10.34 7.41
N SER A 163 29.97 9.65 8.23
CA SER A 163 30.43 9.10 9.51
C SER A 163 31.49 8.00 9.33
N ASN A 164 31.36 7.15 8.29
CA ASN A 164 32.39 6.15 7.93
C ASN A 164 33.65 6.79 7.34
N VAL A 165 33.53 7.87 6.57
CA VAL A 165 34.69 8.60 6.04
C VAL A 165 35.44 9.29 7.17
N ILE A 166 34.73 9.96 8.09
CA ILE A 166 35.34 10.63 9.26
C ILE A 166 36.00 9.61 10.21
N SER A 167 35.39 8.45 10.46
CA SER A 167 36.01 7.39 11.27
C SER A 167 37.24 6.78 10.60
N SER A 168 37.26 6.66 9.27
CA SER A 168 38.43 6.18 8.50
C SER A 168 39.59 7.19 8.46
N LEU A 169 39.29 8.50 8.44
CA LEU A 169 40.29 9.58 8.48
C LEU A 169 40.87 9.77 9.89
N ALA A 170 40.05 9.61 10.94
CA ALA A 170 40.50 9.70 12.32
C ALA A 170 41.38 8.49 12.73
N SER A 171 41.17 7.32 12.14
CA SER A 171 42.00 6.13 12.39
C SER A 171 43.33 6.15 11.63
N SER A 172 43.41 6.86 10.51
CA SER A 172 44.67 7.02 9.75
C SER A 172 45.57 8.13 10.31
N SER A 173 45.04 9.12 11.04
CA SER A 173 45.85 10.15 11.72
C SER A 173 46.52 9.67 13.02
N VAL A 174 46.12 8.53 13.58
CA VAL A 174 46.68 7.97 14.84
C VAL A 174 47.86 7.02 14.59
N ILE A 175 48.07 6.56 13.35
CA ILE A 175 49.18 5.66 12.98
C ILE A 175 50.39 6.44 12.40
N GLY A 176 50.28 7.76 12.28
CA GLY A 176 51.28 8.66 11.70
C GLY A 176 52.07 9.51 12.70
N GLN A 177 52.37 9.00 13.90
CA GLN A 177 53.41 9.55 14.80
C GLN A 177 54.24 8.42 15.40
#